data_AF-A0A944HET1-F1
#
_entry.id   AF-A0A944HET1-F1
#
_cell.length_a   1.000
_cell.length_b   1.000
_cell.length_c   1.000
_cell.angle_alpha   90.00
_cell.angle_beta   90.00
_cell.angle_gamma   90.00
#
_symmetry.space_group_name_H-M   'P 1'
#
loop_
_entity.id
_entity.type
_entity.pdbx_description
1 polymer ?
#
loop_
_entity_poly.entity_id
_entity_poly.type
_entity_poly.pdbx_seq_one_letter_code
_entity_poly.pdbx_strand_id
1 'polypeptide(L)' 'MNTARKMAALASLALFMAQPLGALANPQHDRMRNCNKTAKEKALKGDERKAFMKTCLSTKTSAAPVASAKPIKK' A
#
# COMPACT_ATOMS: atom_id res chain seq x y z
N MET A 1 -10.30 -41.08 20.03
CA MET A 1 -9.49 -40.70 18.83
C MET A 1 -10.04 -39.51 18.03
N ASN A 2 -11.30 -39.07 18.21
CA ASN A 2 -11.86 -37.90 17.48
C ASN A 2 -11.74 -36.55 18.21
N THR A 3 -11.38 -36.54 19.50
CA THR A 3 -11.24 -35.30 20.29
C THR A 3 -9.85 -34.69 20.18
N ALA A 4 -8.79 -35.50 20.03
CA ALA A 4 -7.42 -35.01 19.81
C ALA A 4 -7.22 -34.33 18.45
N ARG A 5 -7.96 -34.74 17.40
CA ARG A 5 -7.92 -34.11 16.07
C ARG A 5 -8.59 -32.73 16.03
N LYS A 6 -9.60 -32.47 16.87
CA LYS A 6 -10.27 -31.16 16.95
C LYS A 6 -9.41 -30.10 17.63
N MET A 7 -8.56 -30.48 18.59
CA MET A 7 -7.64 -29.55 19.24
C MET A 7 -6.42 -29.18 18.37
N ALA A 8 -5.99 -30.06 17.46
CA ALA A 8 -4.93 -29.75 16.49
C ALA A 8 -5.37 -28.71 15.43
N ALA A 9 -6.66 -28.69 15.06
CA ALA A 9 -7.20 -27.72 14.10
C ALA A 9 -7.35 -26.31 14.68
N LEU A 10 -7.52 -26.16 16.00
CA LEU A 10 -7.60 -24.86 16.67
C LEU A 10 -6.23 -24.27 17.04
N ALA A 11 -5.22 -25.11 17.30
CA ALA A 11 -3.85 -24.65 17.55
C ALA A 11 -3.13 -24.15 16.28
N SER A 12 -3.63 -24.47 15.10
CA SER A 12 -3.03 -24.07 13.81
C SER A 12 -3.42 -22.65 13.36
N LEU A 13 -4.50 -22.07 13.91
CA LEU A 13 -4.96 -20.72 13.56
C LEU A 13 -4.21 -19.60 14.33
N ALA A 14 -3.47 -19.96 15.39
CA ALA A 14 -2.69 -18.99 16.17
C ALA A 14 -1.31 -18.68 15.57
N LEU A 15 -0.83 -19.46 14.59
CA LEU A 15 0.54 -19.32 14.06
C LEU A 15 0.65 -18.50 12.77
N PHE A 16 -0.40 -17.77 12.38
CA PHE A 16 -0.37 -16.80 11.27
C PHE A 16 -0.46 -15.34 11.75
N MET A 17 -0.64 -15.11 13.06
CA MET A 17 -0.75 -13.78 13.68
C MET A 17 0.59 -13.22 14.17
N ALA A 18 1.71 -13.68 13.59
CA ALA A 18 3.06 -13.22 13.94
C ALA A 18 3.98 -13.00 12.73
N GLN A 19 3.43 -12.91 11.51
CA GLN A 19 4.24 -12.53 10.35
C GLN A 19 4.28 -10.99 10.25
N PRO A 20 5.45 -10.34 10.43
CA PRO A 20 5.60 -8.97 9.98
C PRO A 20 5.61 -9.02 8.46
N LEU A 21 4.48 -8.67 7.83
CA LEU A 21 4.44 -8.34 6.41
C LEU A 21 5.31 -7.10 6.22
N GLY A 22 6.58 -7.35 5.92
CA GLY A 22 7.58 -6.32 5.71
C GLY A 22 7.07 -5.27 4.74
N ALA A 23 7.35 -4.02 5.09
CA ALA A 23 7.17 -2.86 4.23
C ALA A 23 8.01 -3.02 2.96
N LEU A 24 7.47 -3.72 1.96
CA LEU A 24 7.89 -3.55 0.59
C LEU A 24 7.55 -2.10 0.22
N ALA A 25 8.58 -1.32 -0.12
CA ALA A 25 8.39 -0.04 -0.78
C ALA A 25 7.46 -0.26 -1.97
N ASN A 26 6.25 0.29 -1.88
CA ASN A 26 5.21 0.14 -2.89
C ASN A 26 5.20 1.45 -3.69
N PRO A 27 6.00 1.57 -4.76
CA PRO A 27 6.13 2.82 -5.50
C PRO A 27 4.80 3.30 -6.09
N GLN A 28 3.83 2.39 -6.27
CA GLN A 28 2.46 2.74 -6.64
C GLN A 28 1.72 3.46 -5.49
N HIS A 29 1.94 3.06 -4.24
CA HIS A 29 1.34 3.68 -3.07
C HIS A 29 1.88 5.10 -2.83
N ASP A 30 3.19 5.30 -2.96
CA ASP A 30 3.81 6.63 -2.81
C ASP A 30 3.38 7.60 -3.92
N ARG A 31 3.32 7.12 -5.17
CA ARG A 31 2.75 7.92 -6.28
C ARG A 31 1.30 8.30 -6.02
N MET A 32 0.47 7.36 -5.57
CA MET A 32 -0.92 7.65 -5.25
C MET A 32 -1.05 8.74 -4.19
N ARG A 33 -0.22 8.69 -3.13
CA ARG A 33 -0.18 9.73 -2.10
C ARG A 33 0.19 11.09 -2.68
N ASN A 34 1.23 11.14 -3.51
CA ASN A 34 1.68 12.39 -4.12
C ASN A 34 0.65 12.98 -5.08
N CYS A 35 0.04 12.16 -5.95
CA CYS A 35 -1.05 12.61 -6.83
C CYS A 35 -2.21 13.21 -6.01
N ASN A 36 -2.61 12.57 -4.91
CA ASN A 36 -3.68 13.11 -4.07
C ASN A 36 -3.30 14.42 -3.38
N LYS A 37 -2.03 14.58 -2.96
CA LYS A 37 -1.54 15.84 -2.38
C LYS A 37 -1.59 16.97 -3.41
N THR A 38 -1.04 16.75 -4.60
CA THR A 38 -1.04 17.74 -5.67
C THR A 38 -2.45 18.10 -6.14
N ALA A 39 -3.37 17.14 -6.20
CA ALA A 39 -4.77 17.43 -6.53
C ALA A 39 -5.43 18.36 -5.50
N LYS A 40 -5.13 18.18 -4.21
CA LYS A 40 -5.62 19.05 -3.13
C LYS A 40 -5.00 20.43 -3.17
N GLU A 41 -3.69 20.54 -3.39
CA GLU A 41 -2.96 21.81 -3.53
C GLU A 41 -3.48 22.63 -4.71
N LYS A 42 -3.85 21.95 -5.81
CA LYS A 42 -4.49 22.56 -6.98
C LYS A 42 -5.99 22.78 -6.81
N ALA A 43 -6.55 22.46 -5.64
CA ALA A 43 -7.98 22.52 -5.33
C ALA A 43 -8.89 21.83 -6.37
N LEU A 44 -8.38 20.81 -7.06
CA LEU A 44 -9.11 20.09 -8.11
C LEU A 44 -10.28 19.32 -7.51
N LYS A 45 -11.45 19.46 -8.11
CA LYS A 45 -12.70 18.82 -7.68
C LYS A 45 -13.39 18.16 -8.87
N GLY A 46 -14.36 17.30 -8.57
CA GLY A 46 -15.19 16.67 -9.60
C GLY A 46 -14.37 15.96 -10.68
N ASP A 47 -14.68 16.26 -11.94
CA ASP A 47 -14.07 15.61 -13.09
C ASP A 47 -12.63 16.05 -13.36
N GLU A 48 -12.26 17.28 -12.98
CA GLU A 48 -10.88 17.76 -13.08
C GLU A 48 -9.92 16.94 -12.21
N ARG A 49 -10.34 16.58 -10.99
CA ARG A 49 -9.55 15.70 -10.13
C ARG A 49 -9.38 14.32 -10.74
N LYS A 50 -10.44 13.75 -11.33
CA LYS A 50 -10.39 12.41 -11.94
C LYS A 50 -9.46 12.39 -13.16
N ALA A 51 -9.55 13.42 -14.01
CA ALA A 51 -8.68 13.59 -15.16
C ALA A 51 -7.21 13.72 -14.72
N PHE A 52 -6.94 14.59 -13.74
CA PHE A 52 -5.61 14.74 -13.16
C PHE A 52 -5.09 13.43 -12.58
N MET A 53 -5.91 12.68 -11.86
CA MET A 53 -5.47 11.43 -11.23
C MET A 53 -5.18 10.34 -12.27
N LYS A 54 -5.97 10.24 -13.35
CA LYS A 54 -5.68 9.35 -14.48
C LYS A 54 -4.34 9.70 -15.14
N THR A 55 -4.07 10.98 -15.36
CA THR A 55 -2.80 11.44 -15.94
C THR A 55 -1.64 11.19 -14.98
N CYS A 56 -1.80 11.51 -13.69
CA CYS A 56 -0.76 11.36 -12.67
C CYS A 56 -0.40 9.90 -12.38
N LEU A 57 -1.36 8.99 -12.52
CA LEU A 57 -1.18 7.56 -12.30
C LEU A 57 -0.88 6.78 -13.60
N SER A 58 -0.89 7.44 -14.76
CA SER A 58 -0.56 6.79 -16.03
C SER A 58 0.94 6.58 -16.12
N THR A 59 1.38 5.32 -16.04
CA THR A 59 2.76 4.94 -16.28
C THR A 59 2.95 4.65 -17.77
N LYS A 60 3.56 5.57 -18.53
CA LYS A 60 4.46 5.13 -19.60
C LYS A 60 5.73 4.65 -18.91
N THR A 61 6.12 3.42 -19.22
CA THR A 61 7.28 2.73 -18.63
C THR A 61 8.50 3.64 -18.49
N SER A 62 8.95 3.85 -17.25
CA SER A 62 10.37 4.01 -16.94
C SER A 62 10.56 3.81 -15.45
N ALA A 63 11.18 2.68 -15.11
CA ALA A 63 11.74 2.39 -13.82
C ALA A 63 13.14 3.00 -13.75
N ALA A 64 13.41 3.79 -12.71
CA ALA A 64 14.74 3.87 -12.10
C ALA A 64 14.58 4.35 -10.64
N PRO A 65 15.33 3.79 -9.68
CA PRO A 65 15.08 3.94 -8.26
C PRO A 65 15.71 5.23 -7.74
N VAL A 66 14.92 6.10 -7.13
CA VAL A 66 15.47 7.08 -6.19
C VAL A 66 15.27 6.54 -4.79
N ALA A 67 16.36 5.97 -4.27
CA ALA A 67 16.58 5.82 -2.86
C ALA A 67 16.33 7.18 -2.18
N SER A 68 15.41 7.22 -1.23
CA SER A 68 15.42 8.21 -0.16
C SER A 68 14.64 7.62 1.01
N ALA A 69 15.42 6.94 1.85
CA ALA A 69 15.00 6.42 3.13
C ALA A 69 14.70 7.57 4.12
N LYS A 70 13.47 7.55 4.67
CA LYS A 70 13.02 8.01 6.03
C LYS A 70 13.22 9.51 6.40
N PRO A 71 12.54 10.10 7.43
CA PRO A 71 11.97 9.46 8.61
C PRO A 71 10.45 9.53 8.81
N ILE A 72 9.96 8.41 9.34
CA ILE A 72 8.75 8.29 10.17
C ILE A 72 8.81 9.38 11.25
N LYS A 73 7.77 10.22 11.34
CA LYS A 73 7.46 10.95 12.56
C LYS A 73 6.28 10.23 13.24
N LYS A 74 6.50 10.03 14.55
CA LYS A 74 5.71 9.32 15.57
C LYS A 74 4.20 9.22 15.34
#